data_AF-A0A498H033-F1
#
_entry.id   AF-A0A498H033-F1
#
_cell.length_a   1.000
_cell.length_b   1.000
_cell.length_c   1.000
_cell.angle_alpha   90.00
_cell.angle_beta   90.00
_cell.angle_gamma   90.00
#
_symmetry.space_group_name_H-M   'P 1'
#
loop_
_entity.id
_entity.type
_entity.pdbx_description
1 polymer ?
#
loop_
_entity_poly.entity_id
_entity_poly.type
_entity_poly.pdbx_seq_one_letter_code
_entity_poly.pdbx_strand_id
1 'polypeptide(L)'
;MPEPGTLAYGSGGTLHVAVDAEHYRIEPEDAKHLLFSGRVVPIQQDCVVRDGGMPMGQTTIEGHAAVNCTGKAVVLHTRAGSFIIPLVSFQRVARGEAASAPLFPLIPGVTG
;
A
#
# COMPACT_ATOMS: atom_id res chain seq x y z
N MET A 1 -10.89 -3.01 16.45
CA MET A 1 -9.57 -3.53 16.02
C MET A 1 -9.53 -3.37 14.52
N PRO A 2 -8.46 -2.81 13.91
CA PRO A 2 -8.40 -2.75 12.46
C PRO A 2 -8.28 -4.17 11.89
N GLU A 3 -9.03 -4.49 10.84
CA GLU A 3 -8.92 -5.78 10.17
C GLU A 3 -7.54 -5.92 9.50
N PRO A 4 -6.96 -7.14 9.43
CA PRO A 4 -5.74 -7.36 8.68
C PRO A 4 -5.96 -7.07 7.19
N GLY A 5 -5.10 -6.25 6.62
CA GLY A 5 -5.14 -5.93 5.19
C GLY A 5 -4.43 -6.96 4.33
N THR A 6 -4.46 -6.77 3.01
CA THR A 6 -3.72 -7.57 2.04
C THR A 6 -2.97 -6.68 1.06
N LEU A 7 -1.70 -6.99 0.83
CA LEU A 7 -0.94 -6.49 -0.32
C LEU A 7 -1.01 -7.56 -1.42
N ALA A 8 -1.37 -7.18 -2.64
CA ALA A 8 -1.47 -8.09 -3.78
C ALA A 8 -0.75 -7.54 -5.00
N TYR A 9 -0.21 -8.45 -5.83
CA TYR A 9 0.38 -8.09 -7.11
C TYR A 9 -0.72 -7.88 -8.15
N GLY A 10 -0.67 -6.76 -8.84
CA GLY A 10 -1.60 -6.35 -9.88
C GLY A 10 -0.99 -6.35 -11.27
N SER A 11 -1.83 -6.03 -12.26
CA SER A 11 -1.40 -5.88 -13.66
C SER A 11 -0.33 -4.79 -13.79
N GLY A 12 0.67 -5.04 -14.64
CA GLY A 12 1.74 -4.08 -14.93
C GLY A 12 2.72 -3.83 -13.79
N GLY A 13 2.70 -4.64 -12.72
CA GLY A 13 3.58 -4.45 -11.56
C GLY A 13 3.03 -3.50 -10.49
N THR A 14 1.78 -3.06 -10.65
CA THR A 14 1.05 -2.28 -9.66
C THR A 14 0.84 -3.12 -8.40
N LEU A 15 0.99 -2.53 -7.21
CA LEU A 15 0.68 -3.21 -5.97
C LEU A 15 -0.65 -2.73 -5.44
N HIS A 16 -1.59 -3.64 -5.23
CA HIS A 16 -2.89 -3.34 -4.65
C HIS A 16 -2.86 -3.54 -3.14
N VAL A 17 -3.39 -2.57 -2.41
CA VAL A 17 -3.52 -2.58 -0.95
C VAL A 17 -5.00 -2.63 -0.64
N ALA A 18 -5.49 -3.75 -0.12
CA ALA A 18 -6.88 -3.90 0.30
C ALA A 18 -6.96 -3.89 1.84
N VAL A 19 -7.71 -2.95 2.41
CA VAL A 19 -7.94 -2.83 3.85
C VAL A 19 -9.40 -2.45 4.08
N ASP A 20 -10.13 -3.26 4.84
CA ASP A 20 -11.59 -3.10 5.01
C ASP A 20 -12.29 -2.99 3.63
N ALA A 21 -13.14 -1.98 3.42
CA ALA A 21 -13.77 -1.68 2.14
C ALA A 21 -12.93 -0.79 1.20
N GLU A 22 -11.71 -0.40 1.60
CA GLU A 22 -10.86 0.50 0.84
C GLU A 22 -9.79 -0.23 0.02
N HIS A 23 -9.62 0.24 -1.23
CA HIS A 23 -8.66 -0.28 -2.18
C HIS A 23 -7.72 0.83 -2.63
N TYR A 24 -6.44 0.67 -2.30
CA TYR A 24 -5.39 1.56 -2.75
C TYR A 24 -4.44 0.86 -3.70
N ARG A 25 -3.55 1.65 -4.30
CA ARG A 25 -2.47 1.17 -5.15
C ARG A 25 -1.16 1.91 -4.91
N ILE A 26 -0.06 1.23 -5.18
CA ILE A 26 1.29 1.77 -5.28
C ILE A 26 1.76 1.48 -6.70
N GLU A 27 2.17 2.52 -7.42
CA GLU A 27 2.66 2.39 -8.79
C GLU A 27 3.97 1.60 -8.83
N PRO A 28 4.26 0.88 -9.94
CA PRO A 28 5.48 0.07 -10.05
C PRO A 28 6.77 0.90 -9.92
N GLU A 29 6.76 2.17 -10.36
CA GLU A 29 7.91 3.07 -10.21
C GLU A 29 8.11 3.49 -8.75
N ASP A 30 7.02 3.81 -8.05
CA ASP A 30 7.03 4.11 -6.62
C ASP A 30 7.49 2.90 -5.79
N ALA A 31 6.99 1.70 -6.09
CA ALA A 31 7.44 0.47 -5.44
C ALA A 31 8.95 0.26 -5.63
N LYS A 32 9.50 0.58 -6.80
CA LYS A 32 10.96 0.54 -7.05
C LYS A 32 11.69 1.60 -6.22
N HIS A 33 11.21 2.84 -6.17
CA HIS A 33 11.83 3.88 -5.36
C HIS A 33 11.85 3.53 -3.87
N LEU A 34 10.76 2.97 -3.36
CA LEU A 34 10.68 2.46 -2.00
C LEU A 34 11.70 1.35 -1.73
N LEU A 35 11.78 0.36 -2.62
CA LEU A 35 12.64 -0.82 -2.45
C LEU A 35 14.13 -0.56 -2.66
N PHE A 36 14.50 0.27 -3.65
CA PHE A 36 15.89 0.50 -4.02
C PHE A 36 16.53 1.70 -3.31
N SER A 37 15.74 2.72 -3.01
CA SER A 37 16.25 3.97 -2.43
C SER A 37 15.68 4.30 -1.05
N GLY A 38 14.79 3.45 -0.51
CA GLY A 38 14.16 3.68 0.79
C GLY A 38 13.30 4.95 0.83
N ARG A 39 12.94 5.50 -0.35
CA ARG A 39 12.15 6.73 -0.44
C ARG A 39 10.73 6.49 0.07
N VAL A 40 10.18 7.50 0.73
CA VAL A 40 8.76 7.55 1.00
C VAL A 40 8.02 7.74 -0.33
N VAL A 41 7.00 6.93 -0.58
CA VAL A 41 6.25 6.94 -1.84
C VAL A 41 4.75 7.05 -1.61
N PRO A 42 3.99 7.65 -2.54
CA PRO A 42 2.56 7.84 -2.38
C PRO A 42 1.78 6.52 -2.42
N ILE A 43 0.69 6.46 -1.68
CA ILE A 43 -0.37 5.47 -1.83
C ILE A 43 -1.57 6.18 -2.45
N GLN A 44 -2.11 5.61 -3.52
CA GLN A 44 -3.16 6.20 -4.34
C GLN A 44 -4.47 5.44 -4.24
N GLN A 45 -5.60 6.13 -4.38
CA GLN A 45 -6.92 5.51 -4.50
C GLN A 45 -7.58 5.97 -5.81
N ASP A 46 -8.20 5.03 -6.52
CA ASP A 46 -9.08 5.38 -7.63
C ASP A 46 -10.43 5.83 -7.08
N CYS A 47 -10.78 7.09 -7.31
CA CYS A 47 -12.10 7.59 -7.04
C CYS A 47 -12.89 7.69 -8.36
N VAL A 48 -14.13 7.18 -8.32
CA VAL A 48 -15.09 7.38 -9.40
C VAL A 48 -15.94 8.57 -8.98
N VAL A 49 -15.60 9.76 -9.48
CA VAL A 49 -16.45 10.94 -9.29
C VAL A 49 -17.68 10.76 -10.20
N ARG A 50 -18.85 10.55 -9.59
CA ARG A 50 -20.13 10.59 -10.30
C ARG A 50 -20.64 12.03 -10.30
N ASP A 51 -20.07 12.85 -11.18
CA ASP A 51 -20.66 14.15 -11.49
C ASP A 51 -21.39 14.04 -12.84
N GLY A 52 -22.72 14.09 -12.78
CA GLY A 52 -23.61 14.48 -13.89
C GLY A 52 -23.57 13.77 -15.24
N GLY A 53 -22.72 12.77 -15.52
CA GLY A 53 -22.81 12.05 -16.80
C GLY A 53 -21.70 11.12 -17.24
N MET A 54 -20.47 11.21 -16.72
CA MET A 54 -19.38 10.30 -17.14
C MET A 54 -18.49 9.91 -15.95
N PRO A 55 -18.22 8.62 -15.70
CA PRO A 55 -17.24 8.21 -14.69
C PRO A 55 -15.85 8.62 -15.17
N MET A 56 -15.36 9.76 -14.67
CA MET A 56 -13.96 10.15 -14.85
C MET A 56 -13.18 9.50 -13.71
N GLY A 57 -12.32 8.54 -14.04
CA GLY A 57 -11.43 7.94 -13.05
C GLY A 57 -10.42 8.99 -12.61
N GLN A 58 -10.53 9.46 -11.38
CA GLN A 58 -9.56 10.38 -10.79
C GLN A 58 -8.75 9.59 -9.75
N THR A 59 -7.43 9.69 -9.83
CA THR A 59 -6.53 9.07 -8.86
C THR A 59 -6.14 10.12 -7.83
N THR A 60 -6.38 9.84 -6.54
CA THR A 60 -6.07 10.75 -5.43
C THR A 60 -5.00 10.14 -4.54
N ILE A 61 -4.13 10.96 -3.94
CA ILE A 61 -3.13 10.49 -2.97
C ILE A 61 -3.82 10.39 -1.61
N GLU A 62 -3.88 9.18 -1.07
CA GLU A 62 -4.61 8.86 0.16
C GLU A 62 -3.72 8.29 1.27
N GLY A 63 -2.41 8.37 1.07
CA GLY A 63 -1.45 7.84 2.01
C GLY A 63 -0.03 7.85 1.51
N HIS A 64 0.85 7.21 2.26
CA HIS A 64 2.23 6.96 1.87
C HIS A 64 2.77 5.65 2.44
N ALA A 65 3.74 5.07 1.74
CA ALA A 65 4.51 3.92 2.20
C ALA A 65 5.95 4.34 2.48
N ALA A 66 6.52 3.80 3.56
CA ALA A 66 7.89 4.05 3.97
C ALA A 66 8.54 2.77 4.52
N VAL A 67 9.83 2.58 4.30
CA VAL A 67 10.59 1.54 5.01
C VAL A 67 10.78 1.99 6.46
N ASN A 68 10.56 1.09 7.42
CA ASN A 68 10.76 1.40 8.83
C ASN A 68 12.26 1.64 9.16
N CYS A 69 12.53 2.22 10.34
CA CYS A 69 13.89 2.57 10.76
C CYS A 69 14.87 1.38 10.81
N THR A 70 14.37 0.15 11.01
CA THR A 70 15.21 -1.05 11.04
C THR A 70 15.51 -1.63 9.65
N GLY A 71 14.88 -1.11 8.59
CA GLY A 71 15.04 -1.62 7.23
C GLY A 71 14.42 -3.00 7.01
N LYS A 72 13.58 -3.48 7.93
CA LYS A 72 13.05 -4.86 7.93
C LYS A 72 11.57 -4.94 7.54
N ALA A 73 10.88 -3.81 7.48
CA ALA A 73 9.46 -3.77 7.15
C ALA A 73 9.10 -2.49 6.38
N VAL A 74 7.99 -2.56 5.64
CA VAL A 74 7.33 -1.41 5.05
C VAL A 74 6.14 -1.05 5.93
N VAL A 75 6.02 0.23 6.27
CA VAL A 75 4.86 0.82 6.94
C VAL A 75 4.02 1.54 5.89
N LEU A 76 2.73 1.26 5.89
CA LEU A 76 1.74 1.87 5.02
C LEU A 76 0.83 2.74 5.88
N HIS A 77 0.79 4.03 5.62
CA HIS A 77 -0.15 4.97 6.22
C HIS A 77 -1.22 5.31 5.19
N THR A 78 -2.48 4.98 5.49
CA THR A 78 -3.65 5.28 4.64
C THR A 78 -4.74 5.96 5.47
N ARG A 79 -5.84 6.36 4.83
CA ARG A 79 -7.02 6.87 5.56
C ARG A 79 -7.66 5.82 6.47
N ALA A 80 -7.65 4.55 6.06
CA ALA A 80 -8.17 3.44 6.85
C ALA A 80 -7.30 3.07 8.08
N GLY A 81 -6.05 3.54 8.14
CA GLY A 81 -5.16 3.32 9.28
C GLY A 81 -3.70 3.13 8.91
N SER A 82 -2.91 2.65 9.87
CA SER A 82 -1.50 2.33 9.67
C SER A 82 -1.29 0.82 9.71
N PHE A 83 -0.50 0.32 8.77
CA PHE A 83 -0.24 -1.10 8.62
C PHE A 83 1.25 -1.37 8.40
N ILE A 84 1.69 -2.58 8.69
CA ILE A 84 3.07 -3.02 8.52
C ILE A 84 3.13 -4.37 7.80
N ILE A 85 4.15 -4.55 6.97
CA ILE A 85 4.47 -5.80 6.28
C ILE A 85 5.97 -6.05 6.30
N PRO A 86 6.46 -7.28 6.55
CA PRO A 86 7.87 -7.60 6.42
C PRO A 86 8.41 -7.25 5.03
N LEU A 87 9.61 -6.65 4.97
CA LEU A 87 10.22 -6.20 3.71
C LEU A 87 10.37 -7.36 2.72
N VAL A 88 10.74 -8.55 3.20
CA VAL A 88 10.84 -9.76 2.37
C VAL A 88 9.49 -10.12 1.72
N SER A 89 8.39 -10.04 2.46
CA SER A 89 7.05 -10.33 1.93
C SER A 89 6.65 -9.27 0.91
N PHE A 90 6.91 -8.00 1.20
CA PHE A 90 6.67 -6.91 0.25
C PHE A 90 7.46 -7.11 -1.04
N GLN A 91 8.76 -7.46 -0.95
CA GLN A 91 9.63 -7.70 -2.11
C GLN A 91 9.12 -8.86 -2.99
N ARG A 92 8.68 -9.97 -2.37
CA ARG A 92 8.15 -11.11 -3.12
C ARG A 92 6.87 -10.75 -3.87
N VAL A 93 5.97 -9.99 -3.25
CA VAL A 93 4.78 -9.48 -3.94
C VAL A 93 5.17 -8.50 -5.03
N ALA A 94 6.05 -7.52 -4.74
CA ALA A 94 6.49 -6.51 -5.70
C ALA A 94 7.20 -7.07 -6.94
N ARG A 95 7.83 -8.23 -6.82
CA ARG A 95 8.49 -8.94 -7.93
C ARG A 95 7.57 -9.93 -8.65
N GLY A 96 6.33 -10.10 -8.19
CA GLY A 96 5.41 -11.12 -8.70
C GLY A 96 5.79 -12.55 -8.32
N GLU A 97 6.70 -12.74 -7.36
CA GLU A 97 7.09 -14.05 -6.83
C GLU A 97 6.05 -14.61 -5.86
N ALA A 98 5.23 -13.73 -5.26
CA ALA A 98 4.07 -14.07 -4.46
C ALA A 98 2.85 -13.29 -4.97
N ALA A 99 1.69 -13.95 -5.03
CA ALA A 99 0.45 -13.30 -5.45
C ALA A 99 -0.02 -12.23 -4.44
N SER A 100 0.16 -12.51 -3.15
CA SER A 100 -0.24 -11.61 -2.07
C SER A 100 0.49 -11.90 -0.75
N ALA A 101 0.37 -10.97 0.19
CA ALA A 101 0.86 -11.09 1.56
C ALA A 101 -0.03 -10.30 2.54
N PRO A 102 -0.14 -10.75 3.80
CA PRO A 102 -0.93 -10.05 4.81
C PRO A 102 -0.28 -8.73 5.24
N LEU A 103 -1.12 -7.75 5.54
CA LEU A 103 -0.78 -6.50 6.21
C LEU A 103 -1.24 -6.59 7.67
N PHE A 104 -0.36 -6.23 8.59
CA PHE A 104 -0.66 -6.25 10.02
C PHE A 104 -0.99 -4.84 10.50
N PRO A 105 -2.10 -4.65 11.23
CA PRO A 105 -2.45 -3.32 11.71
C PRO A 105 -1.47 -2.84 12.78
N LEU A 106 -1.03 -1.59 12.68
CA LEU A 106 -0.29 -0.90 13.71
C LEU A 106 -1.30 -0.18 14.62
N ILE A 107 -1.43 -0.67 15.87
CA ILE A 107 -2.29 -0.04 16.87
C ILE A 107 -1.55 1.20 17.42
N PRO A 108 -2.14 2.42 17.31
CA PRO A 108 -1.54 3.61 17.89
C PRO A 108 -1.35 3.43 19.41
N GLY A 109 -0.12 3.56 19.91
CA GLY A 109 0.20 3.48 21.35
C GLY A 109 0.96 2.24 21.81
N VAL A 110 1.28 1.29 20.90
CA VAL A 110 2.22 0.18 21.19
C VAL A 110 3.57 0.49 20.52
N THR A 111 4.28 1.48 21.06
CA THR A 111 5.72 1.62 20.81
C THR A 111 6.44 0.51 21.59
N GLY A 112 7.03 -0.43 20.86
CA GLY A 112 8.07 -1.31 21.39
C GLY A 112 9.41 -0.60 21.52
#